data_AF-A0A949A4E8-F1
#
_entry.id   AF-A0A949A4E8-F1
#
_cell.length_a   1.000
_cell.length_b   1.000
_cell.length_c   1.000
_cell.angle_alpha   90.00
_cell.angle_beta   90.00
_cell.angle_gamma   90.00
#
_symmetry.space_group_name_H-M   'P 1'
#
loop_
_entity.id
_entity.type
_entity.pdbx_description
1 polymer ?
#
loop_
_entity_poly.entity_id
_entity_poly.type
_entity_poly.pdbx_seq_one_letter_code
_entity_poly.pdbx_strand_id
1 'polypeptide(L)'
;MSALTANAQPPAEPDTGQVELAVAEMASPTQPPSRPTVQIDKNSLENGGEIIVTGKAAAGKPVFLEVWAADKTVRANRFDNKKDPKTGIIPYVFYLTYDMPAYYKIFVPTSDQAKLDAIKKEGDKWSFSKALQELNADAAYSVPAEMSIERYKASIMASIIGSRGTLMPDMDNKENRKSSMQLVKSRFKSADKVLGADIVVNPDGTFRAAINIRTGLAPGKYNIVAVVDKDRRSFPVEFENKINFPLVYLSIAGTSQNIFWPFLITLGISVFGVLMGAGGGFILNPILVSLFPLPHTVVAGTVMPTVLFSQGSGIYNYSKIKFINWKLGCTIGASMLLGGFIGPKLTELITLNQFKFAFGWILLVLAALMFWQTTPGYLAKNKKEKAILQEFKKRAEEAAKAKQA
;
A
#
# COMPACT_ATOMS: atom_id res chain seq x y z
N MET A 1 -13.13 95.85 28.78
CA MET A 1 -13.89 95.67 30.03
C MET A 1 -13.89 94.18 30.31
N SER A 2 -12.91 93.66 31.06
CA SER A 2 -12.93 93.54 32.54
C SER A 2 -14.16 92.74 33.00
N ALA A 3 -14.08 91.66 33.76
CA ALA A 3 -13.01 90.89 34.38
C ALA A 3 -13.68 89.58 34.86
N LEU A 4 -12.92 88.50 35.06
CA LEU A 4 -12.93 87.71 36.30
C LEU A 4 -11.98 86.50 36.18
N THR A 5 -10.97 86.57 37.03
CA THR A 5 -9.93 85.60 37.37
C THR A 5 -10.46 84.39 38.15
N ALA A 6 -9.89 83.21 37.91
CA ALA A 6 -9.44 82.29 38.96
C ALA A 6 -8.41 81.26 38.45
N ASN A 7 -7.26 81.25 39.12
CA ASN A 7 -6.12 80.32 39.13
C ASN A 7 -6.44 78.83 38.93
N ALA A 8 -5.56 78.13 38.17
CA ALA A 8 -4.68 77.08 38.72
C ALA A 8 -3.70 76.56 37.64
N GLN A 9 -2.44 76.42 38.02
CA GLN A 9 -1.28 76.07 37.18
C GLN A 9 -0.71 74.72 37.63
N PRO A 10 -0.16 73.88 36.73
CA PRO A 10 0.85 72.91 37.11
C PRO A 10 2.22 73.19 36.45
N PRO A 11 3.33 72.83 37.12
CA PRO A 11 4.68 73.28 36.77
C PRO A 11 5.45 72.30 35.87
N ALA A 12 6.55 72.82 35.30
CA ALA A 12 7.53 72.14 34.47
C ALA A 12 8.63 71.40 35.26
N GLU A 13 9.35 70.55 34.51
CA GLU A 13 10.44 69.60 34.83
C GLU A 13 11.59 70.09 35.73
N PRO A 14 12.43 69.15 36.20
CA PRO A 14 13.85 69.30 35.88
C PRO A 14 14.57 68.00 35.45
N ASP A 15 15.56 68.18 34.57
CA ASP A 15 16.61 67.22 34.20
C ASP A 15 17.90 67.48 35.00
N THR A 16 18.79 66.48 34.99
CA THR A 16 20.21 66.41 35.38
C THR A 16 20.59 65.83 36.75
N GLY A 17 21.21 64.65 36.68
CA GLY A 17 21.96 64.02 37.76
C GLY A 17 22.38 62.59 37.41
N GLN A 18 23.49 62.44 36.67
CA GLN A 18 24.15 61.15 36.42
C GLN A 18 24.55 60.48 37.74
N VAL A 19 24.08 59.26 37.99
CA VAL A 19 24.73 58.31 38.90
C VAL A 19 24.75 56.95 38.21
N GLU A 20 25.94 56.59 37.75
CA GLU A 20 26.33 55.29 37.24
C GLU A 20 26.16 54.24 38.36
N LEU A 21 25.20 53.34 38.22
CA LEU A 21 25.01 52.19 39.12
C LEU A 21 24.95 50.91 38.29
N ALA A 22 25.95 50.07 38.55
CA ALA A 22 26.23 48.76 38.00
C ALA A 22 25.00 47.96 37.53
N VAL A 23 25.03 47.57 36.26
CA VAL A 23 24.09 46.61 35.66
C VAL A 23 24.36 45.24 36.29
N ALA A 24 23.57 44.91 37.32
CA ALA A 24 23.41 43.53 37.75
C ALA A 24 22.63 42.79 36.65
N GLU A 25 23.28 41.77 36.11
CA GLU A 25 22.80 40.83 35.11
C GLU A 25 21.49 40.16 35.59
N MET A 26 20.35 40.75 35.22
CA MET A 26 19.04 40.13 35.46
C MET A 26 18.81 39.05 34.41
N ALA A 27 18.91 37.80 34.88
CA ALA A 27 18.54 36.60 34.16
C ALA A 27 17.21 36.80 33.41
N SER A 28 17.26 36.58 32.09
CA SER A 28 16.10 36.63 31.21
C SER A 28 15.03 35.63 31.67
N PRO A 29 13.73 35.96 31.53
CA PRO A 29 12.64 35.07 31.95
C PRO A 29 12.70 33.79 31.13
N THR A 30 12.66 32.66 31.83
CA THR A 30 12.64 31.29 31.30
C THR A 30 11.65 31.18 30.14
N GLN A 31 12.18 31.08 28.90
CA GLN A 31 11.36 30.85 27.72
C GLN A 31 10.51 29.58 27.91
N PRO A 32 9.23 29.57 27.50
CA PRO A 32 8.43 28.34 27.48
C PRO A 32 9.18 27.28 26.68
N PRO A 33 9.06 25.98 27.00
CA PRO A 33 9.86 24.94 26.36
C PRO A 33 9.69 25.03 24.85
N SER A 34 10.77 25.38 24.15
CA SER A 34 10.75 25.68 22.72
C SER A 34 10.15 24.52 21.96
N ARG A 35 8.98 24.71 21.35
CA ARG A 35 8.39 23.72 20.44
C ARG A 35 9.42 23.39 19.36
N PRO A 36 9.58 22.12 18.97
CA PRO A 36 10.52 21.79 17.91
C PRO A 36 10.10 22.47 16.61
N THR A 37 11.06 23.01 15.88
CA THR A 37 10.85 23.60 14.56
C THR A 37 11.19 22.56 13.49
N VAL A 38 10.46 22.57 12.38
CA VAL A 38 10.66 21.68 11.24
C VAL A 38 10.64 22.51 9.97
N GLN A 39 11.57 22.22 9.06
CA GLN A 39 11.67 22.77 7.73
C GLN A 39 11.99 21.64 6.74
N ILE A 40 11.55 21.79 5.51
CA ILE A 40 11.78 20.85 4.41
C ILE A 40 12.52 21.56 3.29
N ASP A 41 13.36 20.82 2.56
CA ASP A 41 14.10 21.35 1.41
C ASP A 41 13.21 21.52 0.17
N LYS A 42 12.19 20.68 0.02
CA LYS A 42 11.29 20.65 -1.15
C LYS A 42 9.84 20.47 -0.72
N ASN A 43 8.96 21.24 -1.35
CA ASN A 43 7.51 21.17 -1.10
C ASN A 43 6.78 20.16 -1.99
N SER A 44 7.46 19.54 -2.96
CA SER A 44 6.85 18.54 -3.83
C SER A 44 7.82 17.48 -4.35
N LEU A 45 7.30 16.28 -4.60
CA LEU A 45 7.98 15.14 -5.22
C LEU A 45 7.25 14.69 -6.48
N GLU A 46 7.99 14.08 -7.41
CA GLU A 46 7.45 13.50 -8.63
C GLU A 46 7.56 11.98 -8.57
N ASN A 47 6.48 11.33 -8.11
CA ASN A 47 6.38 9.90 -7.90
C ASN A 47 7.45 9.33 -6.96
N GLY A 48 7.60 9.94 -5.77
CA GLY A 48 8.61 9.57 -4.78
C GLY A 48 9.93 10.32 -4.94
N GLY A 49 10.88 10.01 -4.07
CA GLY A 49 12.17 10.69 -3.97
C GLY A 49 12.58 10.94 -2.52
N GLU A 50 13.62 11.75 -2.37
CA GLU A 50 14.18 12.11 -1.07
C GLU A 50 13.81 13.55 -0.70
N ILE A 51 13.34 13.72 0.54
CA ILE A 51 13.11 15.02 1.18
C ILE A 51 14.02 15.12 2.38
N ILE A 52 14.75 16.22 2.46
CA ILE A 52 15.60 16.53 3.59
C ILE A 52 14.75 17.36 4.57
N VAL A 53 14.57 16.80 5.76
CA VAL A 53 13.92 17.49 6.87
C VAL A 53 14.99 17.97 7.82
N THR A 54 14.95 19.26 8.14
CA THR A 54 15.84 19.87 9.13
C THR A 54 15.04 20.57 10.20
N GLY A 55 15.56 20.62 11.41
CA GLY A 55 14.87 21.31 12.49
C GLY A 55 15.73 21.48 13.73
N LYS A 56 15.14 22.13 14.74
CA LYS A 56 15.76 22.30 16.05
C LYS A 56 14.77 21.90 17.13
N ALA A 57 15.24 21.08 18.07
CA ALA A 57 14.51 20.62 19.23
C ALA A 57 15.27 20.99 20.52
N ALA A 58 14.67 20.71 21.67
CA ALA A 58 15.33 20.87 22.96
C ALA A 58 16.55 19.93 23.05
N ALA A 59 17.70 20.47 23.46
CA ALA A 59 18.96 19.73 23.55
C ALA A 59 18.85 18.50 24.47
N GLY A 60 19.51 17.40 24.07
CA GLY A 60 19.63 16.17 24.88
C GLY A 60 18.42 15.24 24.90
N LYS A 61 17.31 15.55 24.21
CA LYS A 61 16.16 14.65 24.06
C LYS A 61 16.10 13.99 22.68
N PRO A 62 15.63 12.73 22.56
CA PRO A 62 15.41 12.10 21.27
C PRO A 62 14.30 12.83 20.50
N VAL A 63 14.51 13.00 19.19
CA VAL A 63 13.53 13.57 18.26
C VAL A 63 13.00 12.47 17.36
N PHE A 64 11.69 12.39 17.25
CA PHE A 64 10.99 11.48 16.35
C PHE A 64 10.30 12.29 15.25
N LEU A 65 10.21 11.74 14.04
CA LEU A 65 9.40 12.34 12.97
C LEU A 65 8.23 11.41 12.65
N GLU A 66 7.01 11.91 12.82
CA GLU A 66 5.79 11.23 12.37
C GLU A 66 5.45 11.75 10.97
N VAL A 67 5.34 10.84 10.00
CA VAL A 67 5.11 11.17 8.59
C VAL A 67 3.92 10.38 8.07
N TRP A 68 2.94 11.07 7.49
CA TRP A 68 1.72 10.43 7.00
C TRP A 68 1.16 11.11 5.76
N ALA A 69 0.45 10.34 4.94
CA ALA A 69 -0.38 10.91 3.88
C ALA A 69 -1.59 11.61 4.50
N ALA A 70 -1.88 12.85 4.09
CA ALA A 70 -3.01 13.64 4.58
C ALA A 70 -4.37 12.97 4.26
N ASP A 71 -4.41 12.23 3.15
CA ASP A 71 -5.58 11.44 2.75
C ASP A 71 -5.72 10.20 3.65
N LYS A 72 -6.83 10.17 4.39
CA LYS A 72 -7.25 9.10 5.32
C LYS A 72 -8.41 8.29 4.74
N THR A 73 -8.34 7.89 3.48
CA THR A 73 -9.43 7.13 2.81
C THR A 73 -9.13 5.64 2.66
N VAL A 74 -7.99 5.16 3.15
CA VAL A 74 -7.58 3.78 2.94
C VAL A 74 -8.27 2.84 3.92
N ARG A 75 -8.85 1.77 3.37
CA ARG A 75 -9.45 0.71 4.17
C ARG A 75 -8.38 -0.20 4.78
N ALA A 76 -8.52 -0.49 6.06
CA ALA A 76 -7.80 -1.56 6.73
C ALA A 76 -8.73 -2.45 7.53
N ASN A 77 -8.40 -3.74 7.56
CA ASN A 77 -9.19 -4.71 8.28
C ASN A 77 -8.32 -5.73 9.00
N ARG A 78 -8.93 -6.36 10.00
CA ARG A 78 -8.35 -7.48 10.74
C ARG A 78 -9.47 -8.36 11.25
N PHE A 79 -9.34 -9.67 11.06
CA PHE A 79 -10.23 -10.64 11.67
C PHE A 79 -9.55 -11.27 12.88
N ASP A 80 -10.20 -11.23 14.03
CA ASP A 80 -9.72 -11.88 15.25
C ASP A 80 -10.40 -13.22 15.46
N ASN A 81 -9.65 -14.27 15.15
CA ASN A 81 -10.02 -15.67 15.33
C ASN A 81 -9.14 -16.35 16.39
N LYS A 82 -8.37 -15.58 17.18
CA LYS A 82 -7.50 -16.17 18.20
C LYS A 82 -8.33 -16.49 19.43
N LYS A 83 -8.12 -17.69 19.96
CA LYS A 83 -8.68 -18.11 21.25
C LYS A 83 -8.20 -17.12 22.32
N ASP A 84 -9.14 -16.44 22.96
CA ASP A 84 -8.81 -15.52 24.03
C ASP A 84 -8.22 -16.33 25.21
N PRO A 85 -6.99 -16.02 25.67
CA PRO A 85 -6.36 -16.73 26.78
C PRO A 85 -7.18 -16.69 28.08
N LYS A 86 -8.04 -15.67 28.26
CA LYS A 86 -8.81 -15.46 29.50
C LYS A 86 -10.16 -16.15 29.49
N THR A 87 -10.87 -16.12 28.37
CA THR A 87 -12.23 -16.66 28.27
C THR A 87 -12.28 -18.02 27.59
N GLY A 88 -11.22 -18.42 26.88
CA GLY A 88 -11.16 -19.68 26.12
C GLY A 88 -12.10 -19.73 24.92
N ILE A 89 -12.88 -18.68 24.67
CA ILE A 89 -13.83 -18.55 23.55
C ILE A 89 -13.12 -17.85 22.39
N ILE A 90 -13.43 -18.25 21.17
CA ILE A 90 -12.97 -17.55 19.96
C ILE A 90 -13.96 -16.40 19.70
N PRO A 91 -13.52 -15.14 19.74
CA PRO A 91 -14.42 -13.99 19.73
C PRO A 91 -15.04 -13.71 18.35
N TYR A 92 -14.39 -14.14 17.26
CA TYR A 92 -14.80 -13.92 15.87
C TYR A 92 -15.19 -12.47 15.58
N VAL A 93 -14.26 -11.55 15.84
CA VAL A 93 -14.48 -10.11 15.66
C VAL A 93 -13.79 -9.62 14.40
N PHE A 94 -14.55 -8.95 13.54
CA PHE A 94 -14.02 -8.27 12.37
C PHE A 94 -13.86 -6.77 12.65
N TYR A 95 -12.61 -6.32 12.67
CA TYR A 95 -12.24 -4.92 12.83
C TYR A 95 -12.10 -4.28 11.45
N LEU A 96 -12.69 -3.10 11.28
CA LEU A 96 -12.71 -2.35 10.03
C LEU A 96 -12.51 -0.87 10.30
N THR A 97 -11.65 -0.23 9.52
CA THR A 97 -11.50 1.23 9.49
C THR A 97 -11.42 1.71 8.05
N TYR A 98 -11.92 2.92 7.82
CA TYR A 98 -11.82 3.65 6.56
C TYR A 98 -10.86 4.84 6.66
N ASP A 99 -10.41 5.17 7.88
CA ASP A 99 -9.64 6.38 8.19
C ASP A 99 -8.13 6.15 8.13
N MET A 100 -7.67 5.05 7.53
CA MET A 100 -6.24 4.74 7.51
C MET A 100 -5.52 5.63 6.50
N PRO A 101 -4.38 6.26 6.90
CA PRO A 101 -3.57 6.98 5.94
C PRO A 101 -2.94 6.01 4.93
N ALA A 102 -2.85 6.43 3.67
CA ALA A 102 -2.25 5.62 2.60
C ALA A 102 -0.76 5.31 2.84
N TYR A 103 -0.08 6.23 3.53
CA TYR A 103 1.30 6.09 3.97
C TYR A 103 1.39 6.53 5.43
N TYR A 104 2.11 5.76 6.24
CA TYR A 104 2.41 6.10 7.62
C TYR A 104 3.76 5.54 8.01
N LYS A 105 4.64 6.39 8.52
CA LYS A 105 5.96 5.97 9.00
C LYS A 105 6.44 6.89 10.12
N ILE A 106 6.99 6.28 11.16
CA ILE A 106 7.68 6.98 12.24
C ILE A 106 9.18 6.80 12.02
N PHE A 107 9.91 7.91 12.00
CA PHE A 107 11.36 7.90 11.97
C PHE A 107 11.90 8.13 13.37
N VAL A 108 12.88 7.30 13.75
CA VAL A 108 13.60 7.37 15.02
C VAL A 108 15.05 7.79 14.78
N PRO A 109 15.78 8.22 15.83
CA PRO A 109 17.20 8.52 15.73
C PRO A 109 18.02 7.33 15.21
N THR A 110 19.06 7.60 14.42
CA THR A 110 19.97 6.57 13.90
C THR A 110 20.68 5.78 15.01
N SER A 111 20.77 6.33 16.22
CA SER A 111 21.25 5.61 17.42
C SER A 111 20.39 4.38 17.76
N ASP A 112 19.11 4.37 17.42
CA ASP A 112 18.19 3.26 17.68
C ASP A 112 18.12 2.25 16.51
N GLN A 113 18.96 2.40 15.48
CA GLN A 113 19.03 1.49 14.33
C GLN A 113 19.20 0.02 14.76
N ALA A 114 20.05 -0.26 15.75
CA ALA A 114 20.28 -1.62 16.24
C ALA A 114 19.01 -2.26 16.84
N LYS A 115 18.19 -1.47 17.54
CA LYS A 115 16.89 -1.93 18.07
C LYS A 115 15.90 -2.17 16.94
N LEU A 116 15.85 -1.26 15.97
CA LEU A 116 15.02 -1.42 14.78
C LEU A 116 15.37 -2.69 14.01
N ASP A 117 16.65 -3.01 13.85
CA ASP A 117 17.11 -4.22 13.16
C ASP A 117 16.81 -5.50 13.95
N ALA A 118 16.82 -5.44 15.28
CA ALA A 118 16.33 -6.54 16.12
C ALA A 118 14.83 -6.78 15.92
N ILE A 119 14.01 -5.72 15.88
CA ILE A 119 12.57 -5.81 15.60
C ILE A 119 12.31 -6.39 14.19
N LYS A 120 13.11 -5.97 13.19
CA LYS A 120 13.00 -6.52 11.81
C LYS A 120 13.26 -8.02 11.77
N LYS A 121 14.20 -8.53 12.57
CA LYS A 121 14.52 -9.96 12.63
C LYS A 121 13.39 -10.82 13.21
N GLU A 122 12.43 -10.24 13.93
CA GLU A 122 11.27 -10.98 14.45
C GLU A 122 10.30 -11.45 13.33
N GLY A 123 10.44 -10.93 12.10
CA GLY A 123 9.64 -11.35 10.95
C GLY A 123 8.14 -11.17 11.22
N ASP A 124 7.33 -12.21 11.07
CA ASP A 124 5.87 -12.15 11.28
C ASP A 124 5.44 -12.01 12.76
N LYS A 125 6.34 -12.31 13.71
CA LYS A 125 6.04 -12.33 15.15
C LYS A 125 6.06 -10.96 15.80
N TRP A 126 6.57 -9.94 15.12
CA TRP A 126 6.74 -8.60 15.66
C TRP A 126 5.44 -7.96 16.18
N SER A 127 5.54 -7.07 17.17
CA SER A 127 4.38 -6.33 17.67
C SER A 127 4.64 -4.84 17.58
N PHE A 128 3.75 -4.10 16.91
CA PHE A 128 3.90 -2.65 16.74
C PHE A 128 3.90 -1.92 18.10
N SER A 129 3.08 -2.37 19.05
CA SER A 129 3.08 -1.81 20.42
C SER A 129 4.40 -2.06 21.16
N LYS A 130 5.01 -3.24 20.99
CA LYS A 130 6.30 -3.57 21.63
C LYS A 130 7.43 -2.79 20.99
N ALA A 131 7.40 -2.65 19.66
CA ALA A 131 8.36 -1.87 18.89
C ALA A 131 8.37 -0.39 19.30
N LEU A 132 7.20 0.23 19.48
CA LEU A 132 7.12 1.62 19.95
C LEU A 132 7.70 1.79 21.36
N GLN A 133 7.45 0.83 22.25
CA GLN A 133 8.00 0.85 23.61
C GLN A 133 9.52 0.68 23.61
N GLU A 134 10.06 -0.27 22.85
CA GLU A 134 11.51 -0.50 22.76
C GLU A 134 12.27 0.70 22.16
N LEU A 135 11.63 1.42 21.24
CA LEU A 135 12.16 2.63 20.60
C LEU A 135 11.81 3.92 21.35
N ASN A 136 11.07 3.85 22.46
CA ASN A 136 10.51 5.00 23.18
C ASN A 136 9.74 5.99 22.26
N ALA A 137 9.15 5.49 21.17
CA ALA A 137 8.48 6.27 20.13
C ALA A 137 6.96 6.38 20.32
N ASP A 138 6.42 5.98 21.48
CA ASP A 138 4.97 6.02 21.79
C ASP A 138 4.36 7.42 21.64
N ALA A 139 5.14 8.47 21.94
CA ALA A 139 4.72 9.84 21.76
C ALA A 139 4.50 10.19 20.28
N ALA A 140 5.28 9.60 19.37
CA ALA A 140 5.17 9.84 17.93
C ALA A 140 4.01 9.07 17.27
N TYR A 141 3.25 8.25 18.00
CA TYR A 141 2.06 7.58 17.48
C TYR A 141 0.81 8.37 17.84
N SER A 142 0.36 9.23 16.92
CA SER A 142 -0.85 10.06 17.10
C SER A 142 -1.92 9.78 16.05
N VAL A 143 -1.57 9.82 14.77
CA VAL A 143 -2.58 9.88 13.70
C VAL A 143 -3.41 8.58 13.63
N PRO A 144 -2.81 7.39 13.63
CA PRO A 144 -3.58 6.16 13.59
C PRO A 144 -4.23 5.84 14.95
N ALA A 145 -3.79 6.48 16.04
CA ALA A 145 -4.36 6.26 17.37
C ALA A 145 -5.81 6.76 17.50
N GLU A 146 -6.18 7.77 16.70
CA GLU A 146 -7.47 8.48 16.76
C GLU A 146 -8.46 8.04 15.65
N MET A 147 -8.11 7.03 14.86
CA MET A 147 -8.97 6.56 13.76
C MET A 147 -10.26 5.93 14.29
N SER A 148 -11.36 6.08 13.55
CA SER A 148 -12.59 5.35 13.83
C SER A 148 -12.43 3.87 13.43
N ILE A 149 -12.73 2.97 14.37
CA ILE A 149 -12.63 1.52 14.15
C ILE A 149 -13.99 0.89 14.48
N GLU A 150 -14.65 0.41 13.44
CA GLU A 150 -15.85 -0.40 13.55
C GLU A 150 -15.49 -1.83 13.91
N ARG A 151 -16.28 -2.43 14.82
CA ARG A 151 -16.16 -3.84 15.18
C ARG A 151 -17.45 -4.56 14.84
N TYR A 152 -17.33 -5.64 14.09
CA TYR A 152 -18.46 -6.51 13.78
C TYR A 152 -18.27 -7.86 14.42
N LYS A 153 -19.30 -8.35 15.12
CA LYS A 153 -19.36 -9.74 15.57
C LYS A 153 -19.76 -10.59 14.37
N ALA A 154 -18.77 -11.24 13.77
CA ALA A 154 -18.96 -12.07 12.60
C ALA A 154 -19.03 -13.55 13.00
N SER A 155 -19.72 -14.35 12.21
CA SER A 155 -19.64 -15.81 12.28
C SER A 155 -18.98 -16.34 11.02
N ILE A 156 -18.41 -17.54 11.08
CA ILE A 156 -17.83 -18.20 9.90
C ILE A 156 -18.89 -18.30 8.79
N MET A 157 -20.13 -18.66 9.12
CA MET A 157 -21.23 -18.71 8.15
C MET A 157 -21.62 -17.35 7.60
N ALA A 158 -21.65 -16.30 8.43
CA ALA A 158 -21.92 -14.93 7.97
C ALA A 158 -20.86 -14.47 6.96
N SER A 159 -19.58 -14.76 7.20
CA SER A 159 -18.50 -14.43 6.27
C SER A 159 -18.63 -15.16 4.93
N ILE A 160 -19.16 -16.38 4.91
CA ILE A 160 -19.32 -17.17 3.68
C ILE A 160 -20.45 -16.60 2.80
N ILE A 161 -21.54 -16.11 3.39
CA ILE A 161 -22.67 -15.50 2.66
C ILE A 161 -22.46 -14.00 2.37
N GLY A 162 -21.26 -13.47 2.63
CA GLY A 162 -20.94 -12.05 2.42
C GLY A 162 -21.50 -11.09 3.47
N SER A 163 -22.04 -11.60 4.58
CA SER A 163 -22.50 -10.79 5.71
C SER A 163 -21.33 -10.37 6.59
N ARG A 164 -21.32 -9.09 6.99
CA ARG A 164 -20.28 -8.53 7.86
C ARG A 164 -20.51 -8.85 9.34
N GLY A 165 -21.66 -9.43 9.70
CA GLY A 165 -22.04 -9.67 11.09
C GLY A 165 -22.78 -8.48 11.72
N THR A 166 -22.90 -8.46 13.05
CA THR A 166 -23.60 -7.39 13.78
C THR A 166 -22.61 -6.35 14.30
N LEU A 167 -22.90 -5.06 14.10
CA LEU A 167 -22.08 -3.97 14.61
C LEU A 167 -22.09 -4.00 16.16
N MET A 168 -20.90 -3.91 16.75
CA MET A 168 -20.71 -3.86 18.20
C MET A 168 -20.55 -2.42 18.68
N PRO A 169 -20.77 -2.16 19.98
CA PRO A 169 -20.57 -0.83 20.56
C PRO A 169 -19.15 -0.30 20.38
N ASP A 170 -19.04 1.02 20.40
CA ASP A 170 -17.78 1.75 20.31
C ASP A 170 -16.81 1.35 21.42
N MET A 171 -15.52 1.44 21.11
CA MET A 171 -14.42 1.15 22.04
C MET A 171 -14.11 2.33 22.93
N ASP A 172 -13.52 2.05 24.10
CA ASP A 172 -12.81 3.10 24.84
C ASP A 172 -11.56 3.57 24.06
N ASN A 173 -11.04 4.77 24.38
CA ASN A 173 -9.88 5.34 23.69
C ASN A 173 -8.61 4.48 23.77
N LYS A 174 -8.43 3.71 24.85
CA LYS A 174 -7.23 2.89 25.09
C LYS A 174 -7.29 1.59 24.27
N GLU A 175 -8.46 0.97 24.21
CA GLU A 175 -8.77 -0.20 23.38
C GLU A 175 -8.72 0.18 21.90
N ASN A 176 -9.22 1.37 21.54
CA ASN A 176 -9.12 1.90 20.18
C ASN A 176 -7.66 2.08 19.76
N ARG A 177 -6.83 2.72 20.60
CA ARG A 177 -5.39 2.88 20.36
C ARG A 177 -4.67 1.54 20.23
N LYS A 178 -5.03 0.53 21.01
CA LYS A 178 -4.46 -0.82 20.90
C LYS A 178 -4.89 -1.52 19.60
N SER A 179 -6.16 -1.42 19.25
CA SER A 179 -6.72 -2.03 18.04
C SER A 179 -6.17 -1.37 16.78
N SER A 180 -5.93 -0.06 16.80
CA SER A 180 -5.31 0.66 15.69
C SER A 180 -3.88 0.20 15.43
N MET A 181 -3.07 -0.04 16.47
CA MET A 181 -1.72 -0.60 16.32
C MET A 181 -1.74 -1.98 15.65
N GLN A 182 -2.76 -2.80 15.95
CA GLN A 182 -2.94 -4.11 15.32
C GLN A 182 -3.40 -3.99 13.86
N LEU A 183 -4.23 -3.00 13.53
CA LEU A 183 -4.63 -2.70 12.15
C LEU A 183 -3.46 -2.16 11.32
N VAL A 184 -2.62 -1.28 11.90
CA VAL A 184 -1.37 -0.80 11.27
C VAL A 184 -0.46 -1.99 10.97
N LYS A 185 -0.24 -2.90 11.94
CA LYS A 185 0.50 -4.15 11.68
C LYS A 185 -0.15 -4.98 10.56
N SER A 186 -1.47 -5.16 10.58
CA SER A 186 -2.21 -5.93 9.57
C SER A 186 -2.02 -5.38 8.15
N ARG A 187 -2.06 -4.04 8.02
CA ARG A 187 -1.93 -3.35 6.73
C ARG A 187 -0.51 -3.40 6.18
N PHE A 188 0.47 -2.96 6.98
CA PHE A 188 1.85 -2.79 6.51
C PHE A 188 2.65 -4.09 6.56
N LYS A 189 2.25 -5.06 7.40
CA LYS A 189 2.82 -6.41 7.60
C LYS A 189 4.23 -6.43 8.18
N SER A 190 5.10 -5.50 7.81
CA SER A 190 6.50 -5.47 8.18
C SER A 190 6.88 -4.16 8.88
N ALA A 191 7.81 -4.24 9.83
CA ALA A 191 8.19 -3.11 10.69
C ALA A 191 8.88 -1.97 9.91
N ASP A 192 9.69 -2.31 8.91
CA ASP A 192 10.44 -1.38 8.03
C ASP A 192 9.54 -0.41 7.25
N LYS A 193 8.28 -0.79 7.01
CA LYS A 193 7.32 0.06 6.29
C LYS A 193 6.70 1.14 7.17
N VAL A 194 6.72 0.96 8.49
CA VAL A 194 6.13 1.89 9.47
C VAL A 194 7.15 2.49 10.42
N LEU A 195 8.36 1.96 10.47
CA LEU A 195 9.47 2.44 11.29
C LEU A 195 10.73 2.60 10.43
N GLY A 196 11.42 3.73 10.56
CA GLY A 196 12.72 4.02 9.94
C GLY A 196 13.66 4.68 10.94
N ALA A 197 14.97 4.62 10.72
CA ALA A 197 15.98 5.17 11.64
C ALA A 197 16.92 6.12 10.91
N ASP A 198 16.31 7.16 10.32
CA ASP A 198 16.95 8.06 9.35
C ASP A 198 17.24 9.45 9.94
N ILE A 199 17.05 9.65 11.26
CA ILE A 199 17.24 10.94 11.92
C ILE A 199 18.63 11.03 12.57
N VAL A 200 19.44 11.96 12.10
CA VAL A 200 20.69 12.37 12.75
C VAL A 200 20.38 13.53 13.68
N VAL A 201 20.53 13.31 14.99
CA VAL A 201 20.33 14.34 16.02
C VAL A 201 21.70 14.76 16.56
N ASN A 202 22.01 16.05 16.46
CA ASN A 202 23.23 16.61 17.00
C ASN A 202 23.06 16.97 18.48
N PRO A 203 24.16 17.03 19.27
CA PRO A 203 24.10 17.38 20.70
C PRO A 203 23.51 18.77 20.99
N ASP A 204 23.58 19.69 20.02
CA ASP A 204 23.02 21.04 20.09
C ASP A 204 21.48 21.10 19.92
N GLY A 205 20.84 19.94 19.71
CA GLY A 205 19.40 19.81 19.48
C GLY A 205 18.98 20.04 18.04
N THR A 206 19.91 20.32 17.11
CA THR A 206 19.60 20.32 15.67
C THR A 206 19.46 18.89 15.16
N PHE A 207 18.53 18.68 14.23
CA PHE A 207 18.35 17.37 13.62
C PHE A 207 18.20 17.49 12.11
N ARG A 208 18.63 16.43 11.43
CA ARG A 208 18.50 16.27 9.99
C ARG A 208 18.03 14.84 9.70
N ALA A 209 17.02 14.71 8.86
CA ALA A 209 16.52 13.41 8.41
C ALA A 209 16.34 13.40 6.90
N ALA A 210 16.84 12.35 6.27
CA ALA A 210 16.62 12.09 4.86
C ALA A 210 15.43 11.14 4.71
N ILE A 211 14.26 11.68 4.41
CA ILE A 211 13.04 10.89 4.26
C ILE A 211 12.94 10.43 2.81
N ASN A 212 13.14 9.13 2.61
CA ASN A 212 12.93 8.49 1.31
C ASN A 212 11.46 8.03 1.17
N ILE A 213 10.73 8.69 0.29
CA ILE A 213 9.39 8.30 -0.15
C ILE A 213 9.56 7.38 -1.36
N ARG A 214 9.27 6.08 -1.19
CA ARG A 214 9.40 5.11 -2.29
C ARG A 214 8.56 5.51 -3.50
N THR A 215 9.04 5.15 -4.67
CA THR A 215 8.29 5.34 -5.92
C THR A 215 6.98 4.56 -5.89
N GLY A 216 5.92 5.16 -6.43
CA GLY A 216 4.60 4.55 -6.54
C GLY A 216 3.69 4.67 -5.33
N LEU A 217 4.04 5.46 -4.31
CA LEU A 217 3.09 5.80 -3.24
C LEU A 217 1.95 6.70 -3.73
N ALA A 218 0.91 6.82 -2.90
CA ALA A 218 -0.28 7.60 -3.22
C ALA A 218 0.07 9.06 -3.57
N PRO A 219 -0.57 9.64 -4.60
CA PRO A 219 -0.45 11.06 -4.88
C PRO A 219 -1.21 11.86 -3.81
N GLY A 220 -0.84 13.12 -3.63
CA GLY A 220 -1.48 14.04 -2.71
C GLY A 220 -0.52 14.58 -1.65
N LYS A 221 -1.09 15.22 -0.63
CA LYS A 221 -0.34 15.88 0.44
C LYS A 221 0.13 14.89 1.51
N TYR A 222 1.31 15.16 2.04
CA TYR A 222 1.93 14.43 3.14
C TYR A 222 2.32 15.43 4.22
N ASN A 223 2.14 15.02 5.46
CA ASN A 223 2.47 15.83 6.63
C ASN A 223 3.67 15.23 7.35
N ILE A 224 4.50 16.11 7.90
CA ILE A 224 5.65 15.76 8.74
C ILE A 224 5.54 16.56 10.04
N VAL A 225 5.62 15.89 11.17
CA VAL A 225 5.68 16.52 12.50
C VAL A 225 6.87 15.96 13.28
N ALA A 226 7.66 16.85 13.87
CA ALA A 226 8.65 16.48 14.87
C ALA A 226 8.00 16.36 16.25
N VAL A 227 8.30 15.26 16.93
CA VAL A 227 7.76 14.91 18.25
C VAL A 227 8.93 14.64 19.17
N VAL A 228 8.94 15.32 20.32
CA VAL A 228 9.93 15.09 21.39
C VAL A 228 9.26 14.42 22.58
N ASP A 229 8.12 14.96 23.00
CA ASP A 229 7.27 14.41 24.07
C ASP A 229 5.80 14.52 23.63
N LYS A 230 4.85 13.92 24.38
CA LYS A 230 3.42 13.98 24.07
C LYS A 230 2.89 15.40 23.84
N ASP A 231 3.38 16.35 24.65
CA ASP A 231 2.94 17.76 24.64
C ASP A 231 3.85 18.68 23.81
N ARG A 232 4.95 18.15 23.26
CA ARG A 232 5.97 18.91 22.52
C ARG A 232 6.08 18.41 21.09
N ARG A 233 5.18 18.93 20.25
CA ARG A 233 5.10 18.67 18.81
C ARG A 233 5.36 19.95 18.02
N SER A 234 5.96 19.80 16.85
CA SER A 234 6.08 20.89 15.89
C SER A 234 4.72 21.15 15.23
N PHE A 235 4.61 22.29 14.56
CA PHE A 235 3.56 22.46 13.56
C PHE A 235 3.82 21.48 12.39
N PRO A 236 2.75 20.94 11.76
CA PRO A 236 2.90 20.07 10.61
C PRO A 236 3.43 20.86 9.42
N VAL A 237 4.43 20.29 8.75
CA VAL A 237 4.92 20.78 7.46
C VAL A 237 4.39 19.86 6.37
N GLU A 238 3.85 20.45 5.30
CA GLU A 238 3.26 19.72 4.19
C GLU A 238 4.20 19.65 2.99
N PHE A 239 4.24 18.49 2.33
CA PHE A 239 4.78 18.34 0.98
C PHE A 239 3.81 17.54 0.10
N GLU A 240 3.88 17.72 -1.21
CA GLU A 240 2.97 17.08 -2.16
C GLU A 240 3.69 16.03 -3.01
N ASN A 241 3.19 14.79 -3.06
CA ASN A 241 3.65 13.79 -4.01
C ASN A 241 2.75 13.83 -5.26
N LYS A 242 3.29 14.23 -6.40
CA LYS A 242 2.58 14.30 -7.67
C LYS A 242 2.91 13.10 -8.54
N ILE A 243 1.91 12.59 -9.24
CA ILE A 243 2.09 11.54 -10.25
C ILE A 243 1.62 12.12 -11.57
N ASN A 244 2.56 12.24 -12.50
CA ASN A 244 2.33 12.81 -13.81
C ASN A 244 2.22 11.69 -14.87
N PHE A 245 1.43 11.95 -15.89
CA PHE A 245 1.32 11.07 -17.06
C PHE A 245 2.72 10.86 -17.68
N PRO A 246 3.13 9.62 -18.05
CA PRO A 246 2.31 8.42 -18.28
C PRO A 246 2.13 7.48 -17.08
N LEU A 247 2.59 7.88 -15.90
CA LEU A 247 2.38 7.13 -14.67
C LEU A 247 0.98 7.41 -14.14
N VAL A 248 0.27 6.36 -13.75
CA VAL A 248 -1.07 6.46 -13.14
C VAL A 248 -1.05 5.73 -11.81
N TYR A 249 -1.62 6.36 -10.78
CA TYR A 249 -1.77 5.71 -9.48
C TYR A 249 -2.96 4.75 -9.50
N LEU A 250 -2.69 3.47 -9.26
CA LEU A 250 -3.72 2.45 -9.14
C LEU A 250 -4.11 2.31 -7.67
N SER A 251 -5.18 2.99 -7.24
CA SER A 251 -5.63 3.00 -5.83
C SER A 251 -5.88 1.61 -5.25
N ILE A 252 -6.41 0.70 -6.07
CA ILE A 252 -6.68 -0.70 -5.69
C ILE A 252 -5.38 -1.50 -5.54
N ALA A 253 -4.38 -1.26 -6.41
CA ALA A 253 -3.08 -1.92 -6.33
C ALA A 253 -2.15 -1.29 -5.27
N GLY A 254 -2.38 -0.03 -4.92
CA GLY A 254 -1.54 0.75 -4.00
C GLY A 254 -0.16 1.09 -4.56
N THR A 255 -0.04 1.16 -5.89
CA THR A 255 1.20 1.52 -6.59
C THR A 255 0.93 2.37 -7.83
N SER A 256 1.87 3.26 -8.20
CA SER A 256 1.89 3.87 -9.54
C SER A 256 2.37 2.87 -10.57
N GLN A 257 1.82 2.93 -11.78
CA GLN A 257 2.26 2.11 -12.89
C GLN A 257 2.22 2.92 -14.18
N ASN A 258 3.21 2.73 -15.05
CA ASN A 258 3.17 3.28 -16.40
C ASN A 258 2.12 2.49 -17.20
N ILE A 259 1.12 3.18 -17.74
CA ILE A 259 -0.04 2.55 -18.38
C ILE A 259 0.30 1.82 -19.68
N PHE A 260 1.34 2.26 -20.39
CA PHE A 260 1.69 1.71 -21.69
C PHE A 260 2.22 0.28 -21.61
N TRP A 261 3.06 -0.02 -20.61
CA TRP A 261 3.70 -1.34 -20.51
C TRP A 261 2.71 -2.49 -20.28
N PRO A 262 1.83 -2.45 -19.26
CA PRO A 262 0.80 -3.47 -19.07
C PRO A 262 -0.15 -3.55 -20.27
N PHE A 263 -0.49 -2.40 -20.88
CA PHE A 263 -1.38 -2.37 -22.04
C PHE A 263 -0.79 -3.11 -23.24
N LEU A 264 0.46 -2.80 -23.63
CA LEU A 264 1.13 -3.43 -24.77
C LEU A 264 1.34 -4.93 -24.57
N ILE A 265 1.75 -5.34 -23.36
CA ILE A 265 1.91 -6.75 -23.00
C ILE A 265 0.58 -7.49 -23.07
N THR A 266 -0.47 -6.89 -22.51
CA THR A 266 -1.82 -7.48 -22.52
C THR A 266 -2.35 -7.59 -23.95
N LEU A 267 -2.18 -6.57 -24.77
CA LEU A 267 -2.57 -6.58 -26.17
C LEU A 267 -1.88 -7.72 -26.94
N GLY A 268 -0.55 -7.83 -26.82
CA GLY A 268 0.20 -8.89 -27.48
C GLY A 268 -0.25 -10.28 -27.03
N ILE A 269 -0.29 -10.53 -25.72
CA ILE A 269 -0.66 -11.83 -25.16
C ILE A 269 -2.11 -12.19 -25.50
N SER A 270 -3.03 -11.24 -25.46
CA SER A 270 -4.43 -11.49 -25.83
C SER A 270 -4.58 -11.83 -27.31
N VAL A 271 -3.87 -11.16 -28.22
CA VAL A 271 -3.88 -11.51 -29.66
C VAL A 271 -3.37 -12.93 -29.87
N PHE A 272 -2.19 -13.27 -29.35
CA PHE A 272 -1.66 -14.64 -29.44
C PHE A 272 -2.54 -15.67 -28.73
N GLY A 273 -3.10 -15.30 -27.58
CA GLY A 273 -3.98 -16.14 -26.78
C GLY A 273 -5.28 -16.49 -27.51
N VAL A 274 -5.88 -15.55 -28.24
CA VAL A 274 -7.06 -15.79 -29.07
C VAL A 274 -6.70 -16.66 -30.28
N LEU A 275 -5.56 -16.41 -30.94
CA LEU A 275 -5.09 -17.25 -32.06
C LEU A 275 -4.87 -18.71 -31.65
N MET A 276 -4.32 -18.92 -30.45
CA MET A 276 -4.12 -20.27 -29.88
C MET A 276 -5.41 -20.87 -29.30
N GLY A 277 -6.47 -20.08 -29.13
CA GLY A 277 -7.73 -20.50 -28.51
C GLY A 277 -7.71 -20.63 -26.99
N ALA A 278 -6.63 -20.18 -26.33
CA ALA A 278 -6.41 -20.33 -24.89
C ALA A 278 -6.66 -19.04 -24.08
N GLY A 279 -7.04 -17.93 -24.73
CA GLY A 279 -7.45 -16.67 -24.09
C GLY A 279 -6.36 -15.88 -23.37
N GLY A 280 -5.10 -16.36 -23.41
CA GLY A 280 -3.92 -15.65 -22.91
C GLY A 280 -3.81 -15.50 -21.39
N GLY A 281 -4.89 -15.72 -20.62
CA GLY A 281 -4.94 -15.46 -19.17
C GLY A 281 -3.95 -16.24 -18.32
N PHE A 282 -3.69 -17.50 -18.69
CA PHE A 282 -2.72 -18.35 -18.00
C PHE A 282 -1.27 -17.86 -18.16
N ILE A 283 -0.98 -17.09 -19.22
CA ILE A 283 0.31 -16.42 -19.46
C ILE A 283 0.29 -15.01 -18.85
N LEU A 284 -0.82 -14.29 -19.04
CA LEU A 284 -0.96 -12.91 -18.63
C LEU A 284 -0.81 -12.72 -17.12
N ASN A 285 -1.44 -13.60 -16.32
CA ASN A 285 -1.37 -13.52 -14.87
C ASN A 285 0.07 -13.64 -14.31
N PRO A 286 0.87 -14.69 -14.63
CA PRO A 286 2.24 -14.78 -14.13
C PRO A 286 3.14 -13.66 -14.68
N ILE A 287 2.96 -13.22 -15.94
CA ILE A 287 3.75 -12.12 -16.49
C ILE A 287 3.48 -10.81 -15.76
N LEU A 288 2.20 -10.46 -15.55
CA LEU A 288 1.84 -9.22 -14.88
C LEU A 288 2.32 -9.18 -13.42
N VAL A 289 2.23 -10.30 -12.69
CA VAL A 289 2.70 -10.35 -11.30
C VAL A 289 4.23 -10.42 -11.18
N SER A 290 4.91 -10.99 -12.18
CA SER A 290 6.38 -11.12 -12.12
C SER A 290 7.08 -9.83 -12.56
N LEU A 291 6.53 -9.11 -13.55
CA LEU A 291 7.15 -7.90 -14.09
C LEU A 291 6.72 -6.63 -13.36
N PHE A 292 5.52 -6.61 -12.76
CA PHE A 292 4.98 -5.43 -12.10
C PHE A 292 4.73 -5.68 -10.62
N PRO A 293 4.94 -4.67 -9.74
CA PRO A 293 4.71 -4.78 -8.30
C PRO A 293 3.22 -4.73 -7.96
N LEU A 294 2.39 -5.53 -8.65
CA LEU A 294 0.95 -5.56 -8.51
C LEU A 294 0.51 -6.71 -7.58
N PRO A 295 -0.49 -6.50 -6.71
CA PRO A 295 -1.03 -7.58 -5.90
C PRO A 295 -1.68 -8.67 -6.77
N HIS A 296 -1.40 -9.95 -6.47
CA HIS A 296 -1.98 -11.10 -7.20
C HIS A 296 -3.50 -11.04 -7.33
N THR A 297 -4.20 -10.61 -6.28
CA THR A 297 -5.67 -10.50 -6.27
C THR A 297 -6.19 -9.47 -7.25
N VAL A 298 -5.48 -8.35 -7.40
CA VAL A 298 -5.82 -7.28 -8.35
C VAL A 298 -5.57 -7.76 -9.77
N VAL A 299 -4.42 -8.37 -10.02
CA VAL A 299 -4.11 -8.94 -11.35
C VAL A 299 -5.14 -9.99 -11.74
N ALA A 300 -5.45 -10.95 -10.86
CA ALA A 300 -6.46 -11.97 -11.14
C ALA A 300 -7.84 -11.34 -11.44
N GLY A 301 -8.25 -10.34 -10.66
CA GLY A 301 -9.50 -9.62 -10.87
C GLY A 301 -9.56 -8.88 -12.21
N THR A 302 -8.46 -8.27 -12.65
CA THR A 302 -8.38 -7.55 -13.93
C THR A 302 -8.27 -8.49 -15.13
N VAL A 303 -7.52 -9.58 -15.01
CA VAL A 303 -7.32 -10.55 -16.11
C VAL A 303 -8.61 -11.30 -16.42
N MET A 304 -9.48 -11.56 -15.43
CA MET A 304 -10.74 -12.30 -15.63
C MET A 304 -11.64 -11.67 -16.72
N PRO A 305 -12.03 -10.38 -16.64
CA PRO A 305 -12.77 -9.72 -17.72
C PRO A 305 -12.01 -9.69 -19.05
N THR A 306 -10.70 -9.43 -19.04
CA THR A 306 -9.89 -9.41 -20.26
C THR A 306 -9.98 -10.74 -21.02
N VAL A 307 -9.83 -11.85 -20.30
CA VAL A 307 -9.95 -13.19 -20.88
C VAL A 307 -11.37 -13.42 -21.37
N LEU A 308 -12.38 -13.08 -20.58
CA LEU A 308 -13.79 -13.22 -20.97
C LEU A 308 -14.11 -12.52 -22.30
N PHE A 309 -13.72 -11.25 -22.44
CA PHE A 309 -13.96 -10.49 -23.67
C PHE A 309 -13.13 -11.01 -24.84
N SER A 310 -11.88 -11.41 -24.60
CA SER A 310 -11.03 -12.00 -25.65
C SER A 310 -11.61 -13.31 -26.18
N GLN A 311 -12.11 -14.19 -25.29
CA GLN A 311 -12.73 -15.45 -25.65
C GLN A 311 -14.08 -15.23 -26.33
N GLY A 312 -14.88 -14.25 -25.87
CA GLY A 312 -16.11 -13.86 -26.54
C GLY A 312 -15.86 -13.39 -27.99
N SER A 313 -14.83 -12.58 -28.20
CA SER A 313 -14.39 -12.16 -29.54
C SER A 313 -13.93 -13.35 -30.39
N GLY A 314 -13.17 -14.29 -29.80
CA GLY A 314 -12.77 -15.54 -30.44
C GLY A 314 -13.97 -16.36 -30.90
N ILE A 315 -14.91 -16.65 -29.99
CA ILE A 315 -16.14 -17.40 -30.29
C ILE A 315 -16.92 -16.73 -31.42
N TYR A 316 -17.07 -15.40 -31.39
CA TYR A 316 -17.76 -14.66 -32.46
C TYR A 316 -17.07 -14.82 -33.82
N ASN A 317 -15.75 -14.60 -33.87
CA ASN A 317 -14.98 -14.66 -35.12
C ASN A 317 -14.91 -16.09 -35.68
N TYR A 318 -14.64 -17.09 -34.84
CA TYR A 318 -14.60 -18.50 -35.26
C TYR A 318 -15.98 -19.06 -35.60
N SER A 319 -17.05 -18.53 -34.99
CA SER A 319 -18.43 -18.88 -35.35
C SER A 319 -18.79 -18.38 -36.75
N LYS A 320 -18.37 -17.16 -37.12
CA LYS A 320 -18.60 -16.60 -38.47
C LYS A 320 -18.03 -17.48 -39.58
N ILE A 321 -16.87 -18.08 -39.35
CA ILE A 321 -16.21 -18.99 -40.32
C ILE A 321 -16.64 -20.46 -40.15
N LYS A 322 -17.70 -20.73 -39.37
CA LYS A 322 -18.26 -22.08 -39.09
C LYS A 322 -17.21 -23.09 -38.62
N PHE A 323 -16.20 -22.62 -37.89
CA PHE A 323 -15.07 -23.44 -37.45
C PHE A 323 -15.29 -24.09 -36.07
N ILE A 324 -16.40 -23.76 -35.39
CA ILE A 324 -16.70 -24.23 -34.04
C ILE A 324 -17.55 -25.50 -34.07
N ASN A 325 -17.06 -26.55 -33.43
CA ASN A 325 -17.90 -27.70 -33.05
C ASN A 325 -18.62 -27.40 -31.74
N TRP A 326 -19.88 -26.97 -31.83
CA TRP A 326 -20.69 -26.56 -30.67
C TRP A 326 -20.92 -27.68 -29.66
N LYS A 327 -21.05 -28.93 -30.11
CA LYS A 327 -21.24 -30.06 -29.19
C LYS A 327 -20.01 -30.25 -28.31
N LEU A 328 -18.83 -30.31 -28.92
CA LEU A 328 -17.57 -30.44 -28.20
C LEU A 328 -17.30 -29.22 -27.30
N GLY A 329 -17.51 -28.01 -27.84
CA GLY A 329 -17.30 -26.76 -27.12
C GLY A 329 -18.19 -26.64 -25.87
N CYS A 330 -19.48 -26.95 -25.98
CA CYS A 330 -20.39 -26.92 -24.84
C CYS A 330 -20.08 -28.00 -23.81
N THR A 331 -19.73 -29.23 -24.22
CA THR A 331 -19.36 -30.29 -23.27
C THR A 331 -18.10 -29.94 -22.49
N ILE A 332 -17.03 -29.50 -23.17
CA ILE A 332 -15.80 -29.08 -22.51
C ILE A 332 -16.06 -27.84 -21.65
N GLY A 333 -16.81 -26.86 -22.17
CA GLY A 333 -17.16 -25.64 -21.45
C GLY A 333 -17.92 -25.92 -20.15
N ALA A 334 -18.88 -26.85 -20.15
CA ALA A 334 -19.60 -27.26 -18.96
C ALA A 334 -18.67 -27.95 -17.94
N SER A 335 -17.77 -28.84 -18.39
CA SER A 335 -16.77 -29.45 -17.50
C SER A 335 -15.81 -28.41 -16.91
N MET A 336 -15.37 -27.42 -17.70
CA MET A 336 -14.53 -26.31 -17.21
C MET A 336 -15.27 -25.42 -16.22
N LEU A 337 -16.56 -25.16 -16.44
CA LEU A 337 -17.40 -24.40 -15.52
C LEU A 337 -17.45 -25.09 -14.14
N LEU A 338 -17.74 -26.40 -14.12
CA LEU A 338 -17.73 -27.19 -12.88
C LEU A 338 -16.35 -27.18 -12.21
N GLY A 339 -15.28 -27.38 -12.98
CA GLY A 339 -13.91 -27.29 -12.49
C GLY A 339 -13.57 -25.90 -11.92
N GLY A 340 -14.11 -24.83 -12.50
CA GLY A 340 -13.93 -23.46 -12.05
C GLY A 340 -14.58 -23.15 -10.69
N PHE A 341 -15.61 -23.89 -10.29
CA PHE A 341 -16.18 -23.79 -8.95
C PHE A 341 -15.42 -24.64 -7.92
N ILE A 342 -14.99 -25.84 -8.32
CA ILE A 342 -14.28 -26.78 -7.45
C ILE A 342 -12.84 -26.32 -7.17
N GLY A 343 -12.16 -25.77 -8.18
CA GLY A 343 -10.75 -25.36 -8.12
C GLY A 343 -10.46 -24.38 -6.98
N PRO A 344 -11.13 -23.22 -6.90
CA PRO A 344 -10.96 -22.27 -5.81
C PRO A 344 -11.17 -22.90 -4.43
N LYS A 345 -12.16 -23.79 -4.29
CA LYS A 345 -12.43 -24.52 -3.05
C LYS A 345 -11.30 -25.45 -2.65
N LEU A 346 -10.69 -26.15 -3.61
CA LEU A 346 -9.48 -26.93 -3.34
C LEU A 346 -8.29 -26.04 -2.96
N THR A 347 -8.17 -24.85 -3.56
CA THR A 347 -7.06 -23.95 -3.24
C THR A 347 -7.15 -23.33 -1.85
N GLU A 348 -8.34 -23.25 -1.24
CA GLU A 348 -8.51 -22.86 0.17
C GLU A 348 -7.81 -23.84 1.14
N LEU A 349 -7.55 -25.08 0.72
CA LEU A 349 -6.91 -26.11 1.54
C LEU A 349 -5.37 -26.03 1.55
N ILE A 350 -4.77 -25.20 0.70
CA ILE A 350 -3.31 -25.09 0.54
C ILE A 350 -2.83 -23.65 0.77
N THR A 351 -1.62 -23.50 1.30
CA THR A 351 -1.05 -22.16 1.52
C THR A 351 -0.62 -21.51 0.20
N LEU A 352 -0.56 -20.17 0.17
CA LEU A 352 -0.16 -19.41 -1.03
C LEU A 352 1.24 -19.84 -1.54
N ASN A 353 2.17 -20.15 -0.64
CA ASN A 353 3.52 -20.59 -1.01
C ASN A 353 3.50 -21.98 -1.65
N GLN A 354 2.70 -22.92 -1.13
CA GLN A 354 2.53 -24.25 -1.73
C GLN A 354 1.85 -24.15 -3.10
N PHE A 355 0.83 -23.30 -3.24
CA PHE A 355 0.19 -23.04 -4.53
C PHE A 355 1.20 -22.52 -5.56
N LYS A 356 2.01 -21.52 -5.20
CA LYS A 356 3.06 -20.98 -6.08
C LYS A 356 4.07 -22.05 -6.49
N PHE A 357 4.50 -22.89 -5.55
CA PHE A 357 5.43 -23.98 -5.82
C PHE A 357 4.85 -25.02 -6.78
N ALA A 358 3.62 -25.50 -6.52
CA ALA A 358 2.94 -26.46 -7.38
C ALA A 358 2.67 -25.88 -8.78
N PHE A 359 2.17 -24.65 -8.84
CA PHE A 359 1.89 -23.96 -10.10
C PHE A 359 3.16 -23.76 -10.94
N GLY A 360 4.27 -23.38 -10.30
CA GLY A 360 5.57 -23.26 -10.96
C GLY A 360 6.05 -24.57 -11.59
N TRP A 361 5.93 -25.70 -10.87
CA TRP A 361 6.27 -27.02 -11.40
C TRP A 361 5.38 -27.44 -12.57
N ILE A 362 4.07 -27.18 -12.50
CA ILE A 362 3.15 -27.44 -13.61
C ILE A 362 3.56 -26.66 -14.86
N LEU A 363 3.88 -25.37 -14.71
CA LEU A 363 4.35 -24.55 -15.83
C LEU A 363 5.67 -25.05 -16.41
N LEU A 364 6.59 -25.51 -15.57
CA LEU A 364 7.88 -26.06 -16.01
C LEU A 364 7.70 -27.36 -16.81
N VAL A 365 6.85 -28.27 -16.32
CA VAL A 365 6.50 -29.51 -17.03
C VAL A 365 5.81 -29.20 -18.36
N LEU A 366 4.86 -28.26 -18.38
CA LEU A 366 4.20 -27.83 -19.62
C LEU A 366 5.19 -27.23 -20.61
N ALA A 367 6.10 -26.36 -20.15
CA ALA A 367 7.13 -25.78 -21.00
C ALA A 367 8.05 -26.87 -21.59
N ALA A 368 8.48 -27.83 -20.78
CA ALA A 368 9.30 -28.96 -21.23
C ALA A 368 8.55 -29.84 -22.23
N LEU A 369 7.27 -30.14 -21.99
CA LEU A 369 6.43 -30.90 -22.91
C LEU A 369 6.24 -30.16 -24.24
N MET A 370 5.92 -28.88 -24.22
CA MET A 370 5.77 -28.09 -25.44
C MET A 370 7.09 -28.01 -26.22
N PHE A 371 8.22 -27.84 -25.53
CA PHE A 371 9.54 -27.83 -26.14
C PHE A 371 9.88 -29.18 -26.81
N TRP A 372 9.59 -30.28 -26.12
CA TRP A 372 9.75 -31.62 -26.67
C TRP A 372 8.87 -31.84 -27.91
N GLN A 373 7.60 -31.46 -27.84
CA GLN A 373 6.67 -31.58 -28.97
C GLN A 373 7.11 -30.76 -30.19
N THR A 374 7.83 -29.66 -29.98
CA THR A 374 8.38 -28.82 -31.06
C THR A 374 9.67 -29.40 -31.68
N THR A 375 10.25 -30.44 -31.09
CA THR A 375 11.49 -31.06 -31.59
C THR A 375 11.22 -31.88 -32.88
N PRO A 376 12.06 -31.78 -33.92
CA PRO A 376 11.82 -32.43 -35.22
C PRO A 376 11.66 -33.95 -35.14
N GLY A 377 12.28 -34.61 -34.16
CA GLY A 377 12.13 -36.05 -33.92
C GLY A 377 10.72 -36.50 -33.46
N TYR A 378 9.97 -35.62 -32.79
CA TYR A 378 8.60 -35.92 -32.35
C TYR A 378 7.58 -35.71 -33.47
N LEU A 379 7.66 -34.57 -34.17
CA LEU A 379 6.84 -34.23 -35.34
C LEU A 379 6.97 -35.24 -36.49
N ALA A 380 8.16 -35.84 -36.67
CA ALA A 380 8.36 -36.86 -37.69
C ALA A 380 7.63 -38.19 -37.40
N LYS A 381 7.35 -38.48 -36.13
CA LYS A 381 6.82 -39.78 -35.67
C LYS A 381 5.29 -39.82 -35.60
N ASN A 382 4.63 -38.66 -35.41
CA ASN A 382 3.17 -38.57 -35.27
C ASN A 382 2.45 -38.38 -36.62
N LYS A 383 2.05 -39.49 -37.26
CA LYS A 383 1.23 -39.50 -38.49
C LYS A 383 -0.08 -38.70 -38.37
N LYS A 384 -0.69 -38.65 -37.19
CA LYS A 384 -1.94 -37.92 -36.93
C LYS A 384 -1.76 -36.40 -37.00
N GLU A 385 -0.66 -35.86 -36.47
CA GLU A 385 -0.39 -34.41 -36.53
C GLU A 385 -0.10 -33.94 -37.97
N LYS A 386 0.63 -34.75 -38.76
CA LYS A 386 0.80 -34.50 -40.20
C LYS A 386 -0.53 -34.45 -40.96
N ALA A 387 -1.42 -35.42 -40.71
CA ALA A 387 -2.74 -35.47 -41.34
C ALA A 387 -3.60 -34.26 -40.94
N ILE A 388 -3.61 -33.89 -39.66
CA ILE A 388 -4.31 -32.70 -39.17
C ILE A 388 -3.77 -31.43 -39.82
N LEU A 389 -2.44 -31.29 -39.95
CA LEU A 389 -1.82 -30.13 -40.60
C LEU A 389 -2.19 -30.02 -42.09
N GLN A 390 -2.23 -31.16 -42.80
CA GLN A 390 -2.62 -31.21 -44.20
C GLN A 390 -4.11 -30.86 -44.38
N GLU A 391 -4.99 -31.39 -43.53
CA GLU A 391 -6.43 -31.08 -43.59
C GLU A 391 -6.71 -29.61 -43.22
N PHE A 392 -6.02 -29.05 -42.22
CA PHE A 392 -6.12 -27.63 -41.87
C PHE A 392 -5.69 -26.73 -43.03
N LYS A 393 -4.55 -27.03 -43.68
CA LYS A 393 -4.07 -26.28 -44.85
C LYS A 393 -5.07 -26.34 -46.00
N LYS A 394 -5.62 -27.52 -46.29
CA LYS A 394 -6.63 -27.70 -47.33
C LYS A 394 -7.89 -26.86 -47.08
N ARG A 395 -8.45 -26.91 -45.86
CA ARG A 395 -9.63 -26.10 -45.50
C ARG A 395 -9.36 -24.60 -45.48
N ALA A 396 -8.16 -24.19 -45.07
CA ALA A 396 -7.75 -22.78 -45.12
C ALA A 396 -7.63 -22.27 -46.56
N GLU A 397 -7.08 -23.06 -47.47
CA GLU A 397 -7.00 -22.75 -48.91
C GLU A 397 -8.38 -22.68 -49.57
N GLU A 398 -9.28 -23.62 -49.26
CA GLU A 398 -10.66 -23.60 -49.75
C GLU A 398 -11.42 -22.35 -49.26
N ALA A 399 -11.25 -21.97 -47.99
CA ALA A 399 -11.85 -20.76 -47.43
C ALA A 399 -11.24 -19.46 -48.01
N ALA A 400 -9.94 -19.46 -48.35
CA ALA A 400 -9.28 -18.32 -49.00
C ALA A 400 -9.78 -18.14 -50.44
N LYS A 401 -9.95 -19.23 -51.20
CA LYS A 401 -10.51 -19.20 -52.55
C LYS A 401 -11.97 -18.75 -52.57
N ALA A 402 -12.78 -19.19 -51.60
CA ALA A 402 -14.17 -18.76 -51.45
C ALA A 402 -14.35 -17.29 -51.03
N LYS A 403 -13.27 -16.61 -50.61
CA LYS A 403 -13.25 -15.16 -50.33
C LYS A 403 -12.77 -14.31 -51.51
N GLN A 404 -12.18 -14.94 -52.52
CA GLN A 404 -11.67 -14.30 -53.73
C GLN A 404 -12.62 -14.45 -54.93
N ALA A 405 -13.61 -15.34 -54.82
CA ALA A 405 -14.78 -15.43 -55.71
C ALA A 405 -15.97 -14.69 -55.08
#